data_AF-A0A7C4HF06-F1
#
_entry.id   AF-A0A7C4HF06-F1
#
_cell.length_a   1.000
_cell.length_b   1.000
_cell.length_c   1.000
_cell.angle_alpha   90.00
_cell.angle_beta   90.00
_cell.angle_gamma   90.00
#
_symmetry.space_group_name_H-M   'P 1'
#
loop_
_entity.id
_entity.type
_entity.pdbx_description
1 polymer ?
#
loop_
_entity_poly.entity_id
_entity_poly.type
_entity_poly.pdbx_seq_one_letter_code
_entity_poly.pdbx_strand_id
1 'polypeptide(L)'
;MPTKNRQPWRPSRKGLYWSGLLVGGSVAVFLGSSECLLGRGCSGADGRGFWLGLVSTLALAFTLLYSLRKDRPKMWFSLEQWLYSHVVVGVIALELAIVHSGYWLSDTVAALALLFLLLTVLTGVAGLFLVYFLPQSQARSETAVLLPGDLYSRLSRLHDEIFTLCSESGGVLLTVYNELVIPLYATPIGAGVETLPSADVSPWAGRVTDEVSEQFMALAAKVEEAHDVFHLLGKSMRFQWWMRGWLLLHVPSTIGLVVFTVVHIVAMTWYGAP
;
A
#
# COMPACT_ATOMS: atom_id res chain seq x y z
N MET A 1 -2.03 -31.95 8.94
CA MET A 1 -1.16 -30.98 8.23
C MET A 1 -0.24 -30.31 9.26
N PRO A 2 1.08 -30.25 9.04
CA PRO A 2 1.99 -29.66 10.03
C PRO A 2 1.78 -28.15 10.08
N THR A 3 1.52 -27.62 11.27
CA THR A 3 1.41 -26.19 11.55
C THR A 3 2.76 -25.54 11.26
N LYS A 4 2.86 -24.88 10.11
CA LYS A 4 4.06 -24.13 9.73
C LYS A 4 4.26 -23.04 10.78
N ASN A 5 5.24 -23.29 11.64
CA ASN A 5 5.63 -22.44 12.77
C ASN A 5 5.75 -20.99 12.27
N ARG A 6 4.84 -20.11 12.71
CA ARG A 6 4.86 -18.69 12.34
C ARG A 6 6.05 -18.07 13.05
N GLN A 7 7.19 -18.04 12.37
CA GLN A 7 8.37 -17.31 12.84
C GLN A 7 7.95 -15.86 13.14
N PRO A 8 8.18 -15.35 14.37
CA PRO A 8 7.93 -13.95 14.67
C PRO A 8 8.76 -13.10 13.72
N TRP A 9 8.14 -12.05 13.19
CA TRP A 9 8.76 -11.13 12.24
C TRP A 9 10.11 -10.67 12.78
N ARG A 10 11.20 -10.99 12.06
CA ARG A 10 12.54 -10.47 12.34
C ARG A 10 12.80 -9.31 11.38
N PRO A 11 13.16 -8.10 11.86
CA PRO A 11 13.57 -7.03 10.97
C PRO A 11 14.72 -7.53 10.09
N SER A 12 14.62 -7.34 8.78
CA SER A 12 15.67 -7.77 7.87
C SER A 12 16.97 -7.04 8.23
N ARG A 13 18.15 -7.67 8.08
CA ARG A 13 19.46 -6.99 8.28
C ARG A 13 19.56 -5.67 7.50
N LYS A 14 18.79 -5.55 6.42
CA LYS A 14 18.70 -4.36 5.56
C LYS A 14 17.89 -3.23 6.21
N GLY A 15 16.80 -3.53 6.90
CA GLY A 15 16.02 -2.53 7.64
C GLY A 15 16.86 -1.84 8.71
N LEU A 16 17.70 -2.59 9.43
CA LEU A 16 18.61 -2.03 10.44
C LEU A 16 19.65 -1.06 9.84
N TYR A 17 20.18 -1.38 8.67
CA TYR A 17 21.12 -0.50 7.95
C TYR A 17 20.48 0.83 7.54
N TRP A 18 19.27 0.81 6.99
CA TRP A 18 18.55 2.02 6.59
C TRP A 18 18.12 2.87 7.78
N SER A 19 17.71 2.27 8.89
CA SER A 19 17.47 2.99 10.14
C SER A 19 18.74 3.67 10.66
N GLY A 20 19.90 2.99 10.55
CA GLY A 20 21.20 3.57 10.90
C GLY A 20 21.58 4.75 9.99
N LEU A 21 21.31 4.65 8.68
CA LEU A 21 21.51 5.77 7.75
C LEU A 21 20.61 6.96 8.05
N LEU A 22 19.34 6.72 8.40
CA LEU A 22 18.43 7.78 8.81
C LEU A 22 18.95 8.49 10.05
N VAL A 23 19.24 7.74 11.13
CA VAL A 23 19.74 8.31 12.38
C VAL A 23 21.06 9.05 12.15
N GLY A 24 22.01 8.44 11.43
CA GLY A 24 23.29 9.09 11.12
C GLY A 24 23.12 10.35 10.27
N GLY A 25 22.23 10.31 9.29
CA GLY A 25 21.87 11.46 8.45
C GLY A 25 21.26 12.59 9.26
N SER A 26 20.23 12.30 10.07
CA SER A 26 19.58 13.29 10.92
C SER A 26 20.55 13.90 11.96
N VAL A 27 21.43 13.09 12.55
CA VAL A 27 22.50 13.60 13.43
C VAL A 27 23.45 14.53 12.66
N ALA A 28 23.84 14.17 11.44
CA ALA A 28 24.71 15.02 10.63
C ALA A 28 24.03 16.35 10.26
N VAL A 29 22.75 16.32 9.89
CA VAL A 29 21.96 17.54 9.64
C VAL A 29 21.89 18.40 10.90
N PHE A 30 21.54 17.81 12.05
CA PHE A 30 21.43 18.53 13.32
C PHE A 30 22.76 19.17 13.76
N LEU A 31 23.88 18.44 13.68
CA LEU A 31 25.20 18.96 14.03
C LEU A 31 25.62 20.09 13.07
N GLY A 32 25.39 19.90 11.76
CA GLY A 32 25.68 20.89 10.73
C GLY A 32 24.79 22.14 10.80
N SER A 33 23.58 22.02 11.34
CA SER A 33 22.63 23.12 11.51
C SER A 33 22.66 23.79 12.89
N SER A 34 23.53 23.33 13.79
CA SER A 34 23.59 23.85 15.17
C SER A 34 23.89 25.36 15.24
N GLU A 35 24.69 25.90 14.31
CA GLU A 35 24.92 27.35 14.20
C GLU A 35 23.67 28.11 13.69
N CYS A 36 22.89 27.47 12.81
CA CYS A 36 21.63 28.00 12.28
C CYS A 36 20.58 28.12 13.38
N LEU A 37 20.47 27.09 14.24
CA LEU A 37 19.58 27.08 15.40
C LEU A 37 19.88 28.23 16.39
N LEU A 38 21.13 28.68 16.44
CA LEU A 38 21.58 29.78 17.29
C LEU A 38 21.42 31.16 16.63
N GLY A 39 20.74 31.24 15.47
CA GLY A 39 20.44 32.50 14.77
C GLY A 39 21.61 33.10 14.00
N ARG A 40 22.67 32.31 13.71
CA ARG A 40 23.85 32.77 12.97
C ARG A 40 23.83 32.29 11.52
N GLY A 41 23.26 33.10 10.62
CA GLY A 41 23.54 33.05 9.17
C GLY A 41 23.13 31.76 8.46
N CYS A 42 21.84 31.44 8.48
CA CYS A 42 21.24 30.39 7.63
C CYS A 42 19.87 30.82 7.10
N SER A 43 19.75 32.03 6.54
CA SER A 43 18.56 32.37 5.77
C SER A 43 18.70 31.79 4.37
N GLY A 44 17.59 31.50 3.68
CA GLY A 44 17.62 31.04 2.29
C GLY A 44 18.36 32.00 1.32
N ALA A 45 18.60 33.24 1.75
CA ALA A 45 19.30 34.27 0.99
C ALA A 45 20.84 34.24 1.13
N ASP A 46 21.39 33.48 2.07
CA ASP A 46 22.83 33.35 2.25
C ASP A 46 23.42 32.13 1.52
N GLY A 47 24.75 32.12 1.33
CA GLY A 47 25.43 31.08 0.56
C GLY A 47 25.26 29.68 1.16
N ARG A 48 25.09 29.54 2.48
CA ARG A 48 24.85 28.24 3.14
C ARG A 48 23.41 27.78 2.89
N GLY A 49 22.44 28.68 3.05
CA GLY A 49 21.03 28.46 2.75
C GLY A 49 20.84 27.99 1.31
N PHE A 50 21.51 28.61 0.33
CA PHE A 50 21.47 28.17 -1.07
C PHE A 50 21.86 26.69 -1.24
N TRP A 51 23.01 26.27 -0.67
CA TRP A 51 23.46 24.89 -0.79
C TRP A 51 22.52 23.90 -0.10
N LEU A 52 21.97 24.26 1.07
CA LEU A 52 20.98 23.44 1.76
C LEU A 52 19.70 23.27 0.93
N GLY A 53 19.21 24.36 0.32
CA GLY A 53 18.06 24.32 -0.58
C GLY A 53 18.32 23.48 -1.82
N LEU A 54 19.51 23.58 -2.42
CA LEU A 54 19.91 22.77 -3.56
C LEU A 54 19.98 21.28 -3.21
N VAL A 55 20.65 20.93 -2.10
CA VAL A 55 20.76 19.52 -1.66
C VAL A 55 19.39 18.96 -1.30
N SER A 56 18.53 19.72 -0.60
CA SER A 56 17.15 19.31 -0.32
C SER A 56 16.36 19.07 -1.62
N THR A 57 16.47 19.97 -2.60
CA THR A 57 15.81 19.83 -3.90
C THR A 57 16.30 18.61 -4.67
N LEU A 58 17.61 18.33 -4.67
CA LEU A 58 18.17 17.13 -5.29
C LEU A 58 17.72 15.85 -4.57
N ALA A 59 17.60 15.88 -3.24
CA ALA A 59 17.04 14.78 -2.46
C ALA A 59 15.57 14.53 -2.83
N LEU A 60 14.75 15.59 -2.98
CA LEU A 60 13.37 15.47 -3.47
C LEU A 60 13.31 14.92 -4.89
N ALA A 61 14.18 15.37 -5.79
CA ALA A 61 14.25 14.83 -7.14
C ALA A 61 14.62 13.34 -7.14
N PHE A 62 15.50 12.91 -6.23
CA PHE A 62 15.84 11.50 -6.05
C PHE A 62 14.65 10.67 -5.57
N THR A 63 13.83 11.18 -4.63
CA THR A 63 12.65 10.43 -4.16
C THR A 63 11.61 10.22 -5.26
N LEU A 64 11.49 11.15 -6.22
CA LEU A 64 10.62 10.99 -7.40
C LEU A 64 11.08 9.87 -8.34
N LEU A 65 12.37 9.50 -8.34
CA LEU A 65 12.88 8.37 -9.14
C LEU A 65 12.28 7.02 -8.72
N TYR A 66 11.75 6.93 -7.49
CA TYR A 66 11.01 5.75 -7.03
C TYR A 66 9.80 5.45 -7.93
N SER A 67 9.07 6.48 -8.39
CA SER A 67 7.94 6.31 -9.31
C SER A 67 8.39 5.70 -10.64
N LEU A 68 9.57 6.08 -11.14
CA LEU A 68 10.15 5.55 -12.36
C LEU A 68 10.67 4.10 -12.22
N ARG A 69 10.91 3.65 -10.98
CA ARG A 69 11.36 2.27 -10.71
C ARG A 69 10.30 1.22 -10.99
N LYS A 70 9.03 1.61 -11.01
CA LYS A 70 7.93 0.69 -11.34
C LYS A 70 8.05 0.15 -12.77
N ASP A 71 8.45 1.00 -13.71
CA ASP A 71 8.53 0.65 -15.14
C ASP A 71 9.93 0.19 -15.56
N ARG A 72 10.93 0.27 -14.67
CA ARG A 72 12.32 -0.10 -14.94
C ARG A 72 12.87 -1.10 -13.91
N PRO A 73 12.55 -2.40 -14.05
CA PRO A 73 12.90 -3.42 -13.07
C PRO A 73 14.41 -3.67 -12.91
N LYS A 74 15.23 -3.27 -13.89
CA LYS A 74 16.70 -3.43 -13.90
C LYS A 74 17.49 -2.26 -13.28
N MET A 75 16.82 -1.28 -12.65
CA MET A 75 17.52 -0.19 -11.99
C MET A 75 18.40 -0.70 -10.82
N TRP A 76 19.43 0.08 -10.48
CA TRP A 76 20.23 -0.06 -9.26
C TRP A 76 19.32 -0.25 -8.04
N PHE A 77 19.61 -1.21 -7.15
CA PHE A 77 18.82 -1.61 -5.95
C PHE A 77 17.56 -2.48 -6.16
N SER A 78 17.28 -3.31 -5.16
CA SER A 78 16.03 -4.08 -5.08
C SER A 78 14.82 -3.18 -4.81
N LEU A 79 13.61 -3.66 -5.08
CA LEU A 79 12.37 -2.91 -4.79
C LEU A 79 12.26 -2.50 -3.30
N GLU A 80 12.62 -3.42 -2.40
CA GLU A 80 12.68 -3.17 -0.96
C GLU A 80 13.68 -2.04 -0.62
N GLN A 81 14.86 -2.05 -1.21
CA GLN A 81 15.89 -1.02 -0.98
C GLN A 81 15.45 0.34 -1.51
N TRP A 82 14.80 0.38 -2.67
CA TRP A 82 14.21 1.60 -3.23
C TRP A 82 13.13 2.21 -2.34
N LEU A 83 12.28 1.37 -1.74
CA LEU A 83 11.27 1.82 -0.79
C LEU A 83 11.92 2.44 0.45
N TYR A 84 12.93 1.76 1.02
CA TYR A 84 13.65 2.30 2.16
C TYR A 84 14.39 3.60 1.83
N SER A 85 15.09 3.67 0.69
CA SER A 85 15.79 4.88 0.29
C SER A 85 14.83 6.04 0.05
N HIS A 86 13.67 5.79 -0.56
CA HIS A 86 12.64 6.80 -0.78
C HIS A 86 12.16 7.41 0.55
N VAL A 87 11.87 6.58 1.56
CA VAL A 87 11.43 7.05 2.88
C VAL A 87 12.56 7.80 3.61
N VAL A 88 13.77 7.22 3.69
CA VAL A 88 14.90 7.82 4.42
C VAL A 88 15.31 9.15 3.79
N VAL A 89 15.49 9.19 2.46
CA VAL A 89 15.88 10.43 1.75
C VAL A 89 14.77 11.47 1.85
N GLY A 90 13.48 11.07 1.83
CA GLY A 90 12.37 12.00 2.01
C GLY A 90 12.36 12.68 3.38
N VAL A 91 12.65 11.93 4.46
CA VAL A 91 12.75 12.51 5.81
C VAL A 91 13.95 13.46 5.90
N ILE A 92 15.12 13.07 5.37
CA ILE A 92 16.30 13.94 5.34
C ILE A 92 16.03 15.22 4.52
N ALA A 93 15.31 15.12 3.40
CA ALA A 93 14.94 16.29 2.59
C ALA A 93 14.06 17.28 3.37
N LEU A 94 13.11 16.79 4.19
CA LEU A 94 12.31 17.61 5.09
C LEU A 94 13.18 18.32 6.13
N GLU A 95 14.10 17.60 6.79
CA GLU A 95 15.00 18.22 7.77
C GLU A 95 15.85 19.32 7.12
N LEU A 96 16.45 19.04 5.96
CA LEU A 96 17.22 20.02 5.20
C LEU A 96 16.38 21.24 4.77
N ALA A 97 15.11 21.04 4.40
CA ALA A 97 14.20 22.13 4.05
C ALA A 97 13.86 23.02 5.25
N ILE A 98 13.70 22.43 6.44
CA ILE A 98 13.51 23.19 7.70
C ILE A 98 14.77 24.00 8.04
N VAL A 99 15.96 23.41 7.88
CA VAL A 99 17.21 24.15 8.11
C VAL A 99 17.39 25.25 7.06
N HIS A 100 17.06 24.98 5.80
CA HIS A 100 17.13 25.93 4.69
C HIS A 100 16.26 27.18 4.93
N SER A 101 15.10 27.03 5.58
CA SER A 101 14.27 28.19 5.96
C SER A 101 14.86 28.99 7.12
N GLY A 102 15.97 28.55 7.71
CA GLY A 102 16.54 29.14 8.92
C GLY A 102 15.63 29.01 10.13
N TYR A 103 14.68 28.05 10.11
CA TYR A 103 13.62 27.88 11.10
C TYR A 103 12.58 29.01 11.15
N TRP A 104 12.55 29.89 10.13
CA TRP A 104 11.57 30.98 10.02
C TRP A 104 10.86 30.93 8.66
N LEU A 105 9.54 31.14 8.66
CA LEU A 105 8.74 31.16 7.44
C LEU A 105 8.19 32.57 7.23
N SER A 106 8.77 33.32 6.30
CA SER A 106 8.32 34.67 5.92
C SER A 106 7.49 34.67 4.63
N ASP A 107 7.75 33.72 3.73
CA ASP A 107 7.09 33.61 2.42
C ASP A 107 5.97 32.54 2.44
N THR A 108 4.81 32.90 1.90
CA THR A 108 3.64 32.01 1.84
C THR A 108 3.88 30.82 0.90
N VAL A 109 4.59 31.03 -0.21
CA VAL A 109 4.88 29.95 -1.17
C VAL A 109 5.84 28.94 -0.54
N ALA A 110 6.91 29.40 0.11
CA ALA A 110 7.83 28.57 0.89
C ALA A 110 7.10 27.80 2.00
N ALA A 111 6.21 28.46 2.75
CA ALA A 111 5.43 27.83 3.80
C ALA A 111 4.52 26.71 3.26
N LEU A 112 3.86 26.94 2.12
CA LEU A 112 3.05 25.91 1.46
C LEU A 112 3.91 24.75 0.93
N ALA A 113 5.07 25.04 0.34
CA ALA A 113 6.02 24.00 -0.10
C ALA A 113 6.44 23.11 1.09
N LEU A 114 6.79 23.71 2.23
CA LEU A 114 7.16 22.97 3.44
C LEU A 114 5.98 22.19 4.03
N LEU A 115 4.77 22.76 4.02
CA LEU A 115 3.55 22.08 4.45
C LEU A 115 3.30 20.82 3.60
N PHE A 116 3.34 20.95 2.28
CA PHE A 116 3.16 19.80 1.38
C PHE A 116 4.28 18.77 1.55
N LEU A 117 5.53 19.21 1.77
CA LEU A 117 6.64 18.31 2.09
C LEU A 117 6.37 17.50 3.37
N LEU A 118 5.93 18.18 4.43
CA LEU A 118 5.57 17.54 5.69
C LEU A 118 4.44 16.53 5.49
N LEU A 119 3.36 16.90 4.79
CA LEU A 119 2.25 16.00 4.49
C LEU A 119 2.71 14.78 3.67
N THR A 120 3.54 14.98 2.65
CA THR A 120 4.11 13.89 1.85
C THR A 120 4.97 12.95 2.71
N VAL A 121 5.82 13.46 3.60
CA VAL A 121 6.64 12.63 4.48
C VAL A 121 5.78 11.86 5.49
N LEU A 122 4.85 12.52 6.17
CA LEU A 122 3.96 11.88 7.15
C LEU A 122 3.12 10.78 6.50
N THR A 123 2.53 11.07 5.34
CA THR A 123 1.74 10.09 4.59
C THR A 123 2.62 8.99 4.01
N GLY A 124 3.85 9.28 3.56
CA GLY A 124 4.80 8.29 3.08
C GLY A 124 5.22 7.29 4.17
N VAL A 125 5.52 7.79 5.36
CA VAL A 125 5.79 6.97 6.55
C VAL A 125 4.56 6.14 6.92
N ALA A 126 3.35 6.72 6.93
CA ALA A 126 2.11 5.96 7.16
C ALA A 126 1.90 4.84 6.12
N GLY A 127 2.28 5.06 4.86
CA GLY A 127 2.26 4.03 3.81
C GLY A 127 3.18 2.85 4.14
N LEU A 128 4.36 3.12 4.70
CA LEU A 128 5.27 2.08 5.19
C LEU A 128 4.61 1.25 6.31
N PHE A 129 3.93 1.91 7.26
CA PHE A 129 3.15 1.23 8.28
C PHE A 129 2.05 0.34 7.67
N LEU A 130 1.28 0.82 6.69
CA LEU A 130 0.25 0.02 6.01
C LEU A 130 0.83 -1.25 5.37
N VAL A 131 2.00 -1.16 4.73
CA VAL A 131 2.66 -2.32 4.10
C VAL A 131 3.17 -3.34 5.12
N TYR A 132 3.67 -2.90 6.27
CA TYR A 132 4.17 -3.81 7.31
C TYR A 132 3.07 -4.42 8.18
N PHE A 133 2.07 -3.64 8.55
CA PHE A 133 1.05 -4.05 9.50
C PHE A 133 -0.13 -4.76 8.84
N LEU A 134 -0.39 -4.56 7.55
CA LEU A 134 -1.37 -5.35 6.82
C LEU A 134 -0.71 -6.65 6.31
N PRO A 135 -1.04 -7.83 6.87
CA PRO A 135 -0.32 -9.06 6.59
C PRO A 135 -0.49 -9.50 5.13
N GLN A 136 0.57 -9.34 4.34
CA GLN A 136 0.67 -9.86 2.96
C GLN A 136 0.96 -11.37 2.89
N SER A 137 0.93 -12.09 4.01
CA SER A 137 1.44 -13.47 4.10
C SER A 137 0.62 -14.53 3.35
N GLN A 138 -0.56 -14.20 2.83
CA GLN A 138 -1.33 -15.04 1.91
C GLN A 138 -1.26 -14.56 0.44
N ALA A 139 -0.76 -13.34 0.20
CA ALA A 139 -0.53 -12.78 -1.13
C ALA A 139 0.86 -13.15 -1.69
N ARG A 140 1.45 -14.28 -1.28
CA ARG A 140 2.75 -14.75 -1.79
C ARG A 140 2.77 -16.23 -2.18
N SER A 141 1.71 -16.97 -1.86
CA SER A 141 1.49 -18.34 -2.34
C SER A 141 0.65 -18.27 -3.61
N GLU A 142 1.30 -18.18 -4.78
CA GLU A 142 0.80 -18.44 -6.16
C GLU A 142 -0.52 -17.76 -6.63
N THR A 143 -1.58 -17.72 -5.83
CA THR A 143 -2.87 -17.06 -6.05
C THR A 143 -2.81 -15.53 -6.02
N ALA A 144 -1.71 -14.94 -5.57
CA ALA A 144 -1.54 -13.49 -5.42
C ALA A 144 -1.21 -12.73 -6.71
N VAL A 145 -0.96 -13.47 -7.78
CA VAL A 145 -0.82 -12.91 -9.13
C VAL A 145 -2.21 -12.61 -9.71
N LEU A 146 -3.28 -13.18 -9.15
CA LEU A 146 -4.64 -12.93 -9.59
C LEU A 146 -5.09 -11.55 -9.10
N LEU A 147 -5.34 -10.65 -10.05
CA LEU A 147 -6.00 -9.39 -9.78
C LEU A 147 -7.40 -9.69 -9.19
N PRO A 148 -8.01 -8.78 -8.42
CA PRO A 148 -9.41 -8.97 -7.99
C PRO A 148 -10.33 -9.35 -9.15
N GLY A 149 -10.08 -8.80 -10.35
CA GLY A 149 -10.78 -9.18 -11.60
C GLY A 149 -10.69 -10.67 -11.95
N ASP A 150 -9.54 -11.30 -11.76
CA ASP A 150 -9.36 -12.72 -12.04
C ASP A 150 -10.11 -13.59 -11.02
N LEU A 151 -10.14 -13.17 -9.75
CA LEU A 151 -10.93 -13.82 -8.71
C LEU A 151 -12.43 -13.72 -9.00
N TYR A 152 -12.91 -12.55 -9.47
CA TYR A 152 -14.29 -12.41 -9.94
C TYR A 152 -14.61 -13.32 -11.12
N SER A 153 -13.71 -13.40 -12.11
CA SER A 153 -13.89 -14.29 -13.26
C SER A 153 -13.94 -15.76 -12.86
N ARG A 154 -13.20 -16.15 -11.81
CA ARG A 154 -13.23 -17.50 -11.25
C ARG A 154 -14.53 -17.76 -10.50
N LEU A 155 -15.00 -16.83 -9.68
CA LEU A 155 -16.30 -16.94 -9.00
C LEU A 155 -17.45 -17.03 -10.00
N SER A 156 -17.44 -16.22 -11.07
CA SER A 156 -18.45 -16.29 -12.13
C SER A 156 -18.48 -17.67 -12.78
N ARG A 157 -17.31 -18.23 -13.13
CA ARG A 157 -17.22 -19.59 -13.70
C ARG A 157 -17.73 -20.67 -12.75
N LEU A 158 -17.35 -20.60 -11.47
CA LEU A 158 -17.85 -21.55 -10.46
C LEU A 158 -19.36 -21.45 -10.31
N HIS A 159 -19.93 -20.24 -10.35
CA HIS A 159 -21.37 -20.04 -10.31
C HIS A 159 -22.06 -20.72 -11.49
N ASP A 160 -21.56 -20.52 -12.71
CA ASP A 160 -22.12 -21.12 -13.92
C ASP A 160 -22.05 -22.65 -13.89
N GLU A 161 -20.92 -23.21 -13.42
CA GLU A 161 -20.74 -24.67 -13.25
C GLU A 161 -21.70 -25.24 -12.20
N ILE A 162 -21.82 -24.58 -11.05
CA ILE A 162 -22.75 -24.96 -9.98
C ILE A 162 -24.20 -24.89 -10.46
N PHE A 163 -24.57 -23.81 -11.14
CA PHE A 163 -25.90 -23.62 -11.71
C PHE A 163 -26.24 -24.73 -12.70
N THR A 164 -25.33 -25.05 -13.62
CA THR A 164 -25.52 -26.12 -14.61
C THR A 164 -25.77 -27.47 -13.93
N LEU A 165 -24.92 -27.87 -12.98
CA LEU A 165 -25.06 -29.11 -12.21
C LEU A 165 -26.41 -29.21 -11.49
N CYS A 166 -26.84 -28.13 -10.84
CA CYS A 166 -28.10 -28.09 -10.11
C CYS A 166 -29.33 -28.08 -11.03
N SER A 167 -29.23 -27.42 -12.19
CA SER A 167 -30.33 -27.30 -13.16
C SER A 167 -30.63 -28.61 -13.90
N GLU A 168 -29.60 -29.40 -14.20
CA GLU A 168 -29.75 -30.69 -14.89
C GLU A 168 -30.28 -31.79 -13.98
N SER A 169 -29.93 -31.73 -12.69
CA SER A 169 -30.21 -32.80 -11.71
C SER A 169 -31.53 -32.60 -10.95
N GLY A 170 -31.94 -31.33 -10.74
CA GLY A 170 -33.14 -30.99 -9.99
C GLY A 170 -33.14 -31.45 -8.51
N GLY A 171 -34.30 -31.40 -7.87
CA GLY A 171 -34.51 -31.96 -6.52
C GLY A 171 -33.66 -31.31 -5.41
N VAL A 172 -32.96 -32.15 -4.64
CA VAL A 172 -32.16 -31.73 -3.47
C VAL A 172 -31.03 -30.77 -3.87
N LEU A 173 -30.42 -30.94 -5.05
CA LEU A 173 -29.34 -30.06 -5.54
C LEU A 173 -29.85 -28.63 -5.78
N LEU A 174 -31.08 -28.48 -6.29
CA LEU A 174 -31.70 -27.16 -6.48
C LEU A 174 -32.05 -26.49 -5.14
N THR A 175 -32.38 -27.28 -4.12
CA THR A 175 -32.58 -26.77 -2.76
C THR A 175 -31.27 -26.27 -2.15
N VAL A 176 -30.18 -27.04 -2.28
CA VAL A 176 -28.85 -26.61 -1.84
C VAL A 176 -28.43 -25.33 -2.56
N TYR A 177 -28.68 -25.25 -3.88
CA TYR A 177 -28.42 -24.04 -4.65
C TYR A 177 -29.14 -22.81 -4.08
N ASN A 178 -30.45 -22.92 -3.84
CA ASN A 178 -31.25 -21.78 -3.36
C ASN A 178 -30.91 -21.36 -1.93
N GLU A 179 -30.64 -22.32 -1.05
CA GLU A 179 -30.44 -22.07 0.39
C GLU A 179 -28.98 -21.74 0.75
N LEU A 180 -28.01 -22.16 -0.07
CA LEU A 180 -26.59 -22.01 0.24
C LEU A 180 -25.85 -21.15 -0.79
N VAL A 181 -26.03 -21.45 -2.07
CA VAL A 181 -25.28 -20.80 -3.16
C VAL A 181 -25.79 -19.37 -3.37
N ILE A 182 -27.11 -19.17 -3.47
CA ILE A 182 -27.67 -17.82 -3.67
C ILE A 182 -27.24 -16.86 -2.54
N PRO A 183 -27.39 -17.20 -1.24
CA PRO A 183 -26.93 -16.33 -0.16
C PRO A 183 -25.42 -16.06 -0.20
N LEU A 184 -24.61 -17.07 -0.52
CA LEU A 184 -23.16 -16.90 -0.66
C LEU A 184 -22.82 -15.85 -1.73
N TYR A 185 -23.39 -15.97 -2.93
CA TYR A 185 -23.15 -15.04 -4.05
C TYR A 185 -23.84 -13.69 -3.90
N ALA A 186 -24.86 -13.58 -3.04
CA ALA A 186 -25.49 -12.31 -2.66
C ALA A 186 -24.64 -11.50 -1.66
N THR A 187 -23.58 -12.08 -1.08
CA THR A 187 -22.70 -11.39 -0.14
C THR A 187 -22.06 -10.17 -0.81
N PRO A 188 -22.24 -8.95 -0.27
CA PRO A 188 -21.65 -7.76 -0.86
C PRO A 188 -20.13 -7.86 -0.96
N ILE A 189 -19.63 -7.46 -2.12
CA ILE A 189 -18.22 -7.30 -2.38
C ILE A 189 -17.60 -6.34 -1.35
N GLY A 190 -16.69 -6.86 -0.52
CA GLY A 190 -16.03 -6.06 0.53
C GLY A 190 -16.66 -6.19 1.91
N ALA A 191 -17.78 -6.93 2.02
CA ALA A 191 -18.24 -7.40 3.30
C ALA A 191 -17.13 -8.20 4.00
N GLY A 192 -17.03 -8.03 5.32
CA GLY A 192 -16.01 -8.70 6.11
C GLY A 192 -16.12 -10.22 5.93
N VAL A 193 -14.99 -10.91 5.97
CA VAL A 193 -14.94 -12.37 5.91
C VAL A 193 -15.86 -13.02 6.96
N GLU A 194 -16.05 -12.35 8.10
CA GLU A 194 -16.95 -12.75 9.20
C GLU A 194 -18.43 -12.87 8.77
N THR A 195 -18.83 -12.24 7.67
CA THR A 195 -20.22 -12.19 7.19
C THR A 195 -20.52 -13.22 6.10
N LEU A 196 -19.52 -14.01 5.69
CA LEU A 196 -19.69 -15.05 4.69
C LEU A 196 -20.59 -16.16 5.25
N PRO A 197 -21.67 -16.55 4.52
CA PRO A 197 -22.45 -17.73 4.87
C PRO A 197 -21.59 -18.99 4.88
N SER A 198 -21.95 -19.95 5.74
CA SER A 198 -21.29 -21.26 5.78
C SER A 198 -21.38 -21.95 4.41
N ALA A 199 -20.32 -22.66 4.02
CA ALA A 199 -20.30 -23.56 2.86
C ALA A 199 -20.69 -25.02 3.21
N ASP A 200 -21.13 -25.27 4.45
CA ASP A 200 -21.42 -26.61 4.93
C ASP A 200 -22.66 -27.22 4.25
N VAL A 201 -22.42 -28.18 3.35
CA VAL A 201 -23.47 -28.94 2.66
C VAL A 201 -23.94 -30.18 3.44
N SER A 202 -23.31 -30.52 4.56
CA SER A 202 -23.63 -31.73 5.33
C SER A 202 -25.10 -31.86 5.78
N PRO A 203 -25.86 -30.77 6.05
CA PRO A 203 -27.27 -30.88 6.42
C PRO A 203 -28.16 -31.53 5.35
N TRP A 204 -27.74 -31.48 4.09
CA TRP A 204 -28.51 -32.05 2.97
C TRP A 204 -28.09 -33.46 2.59
N ALA A 205 -26.97 -33.98 3.14
CA ALA A 205 -26.43 -35.29 2.79
C ALA A 205 -27.45 -36.44 2.99
N GLY A 206 -28.30 -36.35 4.03
CA GLY A 206 -29.33 -37.36 4.30
C GLY A 206 -30.52 -37.36 3.32
N ARG A 207 -30.59 -36.39 2.39
CA ARG A 207 -31.66 -36.25 1.38
C ARG A 207 -31.18 -36.61 -0.03
N VAL A 208 -29.93 -37.04 -0.16
CA VAL A 208 -29.28 -37.38 -1.44
C VAL A 208 -29.58 -38.84 -1.77
N THR A 209 -30.07 -39.10 -2.98
CA THR A 209 -30.25 -40.46 -3.51
C THR A 209 -28.96 -40.94 -4.16
N ASP A 210 -28.80 -42.25 -4.30
CA ASP A 210 -27.60 -42.85 -4.92
C ASP A 210 -27.36 -42.33 -6.34
N GLU A 211 -28.43 -42.03 -7.09
CA GLU A 211 -28.39 -41.52 -8.47
C GLU A 211 -27.71 -40.15 -8.60
N VAL A 212 -27.89 -39.27 -7.61
CA VAL A 212 -27.35 -37.89 -7.62
C VAL A 212 -26.17 -37.71 -6.65
N SER A 213 -25.67 -38.78 -6.05
CA SER A 213 -24.59 -38.75 -5.07
C SER A 213 -23.28 -38.18 -5.64
N GLU A 214 -22.93 -38.57 -6.87
CA GLU A 214 -21.74 -38.04 -7.56
C GLU A 214 -21.86 -36.53 -7.84
N GLN A 215 -23.03 -36.10 -8.32
CA GLN A 215 -23.33 -34.69 -8.59
C GLN A 215 -23.35 -33.86 -7.30
N PHE A 216 -23.85 -34.42 -6.19
CA PHE A 216 -23.84 -33.78 -4.88
C PHE A 216 -22.42 -33.58 -4.35
N MET A 217 -21.54 -34.59 -4.48
CA MET A 217 -20.13 -34.46 -4.09
C MET A 217 -19.40 -33.43 -4.96
N ALA A 218 -19.70 -33.37 -6.26
CA ALA A 218 -19.15 -32.35 -7.16
C ALA A 218 -19.64 -30.93 -6.78
N LEU A 219 -20.93 -30.78 -6.45
CA LEU A 219 -21.50 -29.53 -5.95
C LEU A 219 -20.83 -29.08 -4.65
N ALA A 220 -20.70 -29.99 -3.68
CA ALA A 220 -20.05 -29.73 -2.40
C ALA A 220 -18.63 -29.17 -2.59
N ALA A 221 -17.83 -29.83 -3.42
CA ALA A 221 -16.46 -29.40 -3.70
C ALA A 221 -16.41 -28.01 -4.36
N LYS A 222 -17.32 -27.71 -5.30
CA LYS A 222 -17.38 -26.40 -5.96
C LYS A 222 -17.86 -25.28 -5.05
N VAL A 223 -18.79 -25.57 -4.13
CA VAL A 223 -19.25 -24.59 -3.14
C VAL A 223 -18.15 -24.27 -2.14
N GLU A 224 -17.42 -25.29 -1.66
CA GLU A 224 -16.25 -25.10 -0.81
C GLU A 224 -15.17 -24.28 -1.52
N GLU A 225 -14.89 -24.58 -2.79
CA GLU A 225 -13.94 -23.79 -3.60
C GLU A 225 -14.43 -22.33 -3.77
N ALA A 226 -15.70 -22.10 -4.09
CA ALA A 226 -16.25 -20.76 -4.24
C ALA A 226 -16.13 -19.96 -2.93
N HIS A 227 -16.43 -20.59 -1.80
CA HIS A 227 -16.31 -20.01 -0.48
C HIS A 227 -14.85 -19.61 -0.16
N ASP A 228 -13.89 -20.50 -0.44
CA ASP A 228 -12.47 -20.19 -0.29
C ASP A 228 -12.03 -19.00 -1.16
N VAL A 229 -12.53 -18.93 -2.41
CA VAL A 229 -12.25 -17.79 -3.30
C VAL A 229 -12.88 -16.50 -2.77
N PHE A 230 -14.10 -16.52 -2.22
CA PHE A 230 -14.70 -15.37 -1.54
C PHE A 230 -13.88 -14.89 -0.34
N HIS A 231 -13.40 -15.83 0.49
CA HIS A 231 -12.49 -15.54 1.61
C HIS A 231 -11.20 -14.83 1.15
N LEU A 232 -10.60 -15.30 0.06
CA LEU A 232 -9.40 -14.70 -0.53
C LEU A 232 -9.70 -13.31 -1.11
N LEU A 233 -10.82 -13.17 -1.81
CA LEU A 233 -11.26 -11.92 -2.40
C LEU A 233 -11.50 -10.85 -1.32
N GLY A 234 -12.24 -11.17 -0.25
CA GLY A 234 -12.49 -10.25 0.87
C GLY A 234 -11.20 -9.76 1.54
N LYS A 235 -10.24 -10.66 1.78
CA LYS A 235 -8.90 -10.29 2.31
C LYS A 235 -8.13 -9.39 1.34
N SER A 236 -8.13 -9.71 0.06
CA SER A 236 -7.38 -8.97 -0.96
C SER A 236 -7.93 -7.55 -1.17
N MET A 237 -9.25 -7.40 -1.13
CA MET A 237 -9.90 -6.12 -1.34
C MET A 237 -9.60 -5.15 -0.22
N ARG A 238 -9.70 -5.57 1.05
CA ARG A 238 -9.46 -4.65 2.17
C ARG A 238 -8.08 -3.99 2.10
N PHE A 239 -7.07 -4.76 1.70
CA PHE A 239 -5.73 -4.23 1.44
C PHE A 239 -5.71 -3.23 0.28
N GLN A 240 -6.31 -3.59 -0.86
CA GLN A 240 -6.41 -2.70 -2.03
C GLN A 240 -7.14 -1.38 -1.71
N TRP A 241 -8.21 -1.43 -0.91
CA TRP A 241 -8.95 -0.25 -0.47
C TRP A 241 -8.08 0.69 0.36
N TRP A 242 -7.38 0.17 1.37
CA TRP A 242 -6.44 0.97 2.17
C TRP A 242 -5.31 1.56 1.33
N MET A 243 -4.72 0.77 0.43
CA MET A 243 -3.65 1.25 -0.45
C MET A 243 -4.12 2.33 -1.43
N ARG A 244 -5.32 2.18 -2.02
CA ARG A 244 -5.91 3.20 -2.90
C ARG A 244 -6.24 4.48 -2.12
N GLY A 245 -6.86 4.36 -0.96
CA GLY A 245 -7.18 5.50 -0.11
C GLY A 245 -5.94 6.26 0.34
N TRP A 246 -4.88 5.53 0.71
CA TRP A 246 -3.59 6.13 1.05
C TRP A 246 -2.96 6.88 -0.13
N LEU A 247 -2.96 6.29 -1.33
CA LEU A 247 -2.44 6.95 -2.55
C LEU A 247 -3.20 8.22 -2.89
N LEU A 248 -4.52 8.28 -2.64
CA LEU A 248 -5.33 9.49 -2.85
C LEU A 248 -4.91 10.65 -1.95
N LEU A 249 -4.27 10.39 -0.82
CA LEU A 249 -3.73 11.45 0.04
C LEU A 249 -2.27 11.78 -0.30
N HIS A 250 -1.46 10.74 -0.49
CA HIS A 250 -0.02 10.90 -0.72
C HIS A 250 0.30 11.53 -2.07
N VAL A 251 -0.38 11.12 -3.16
CA VAL A 251 -0.09 11.62 -4.52
C VAL A 251 -0.43 13.10 -4.68
N PRO A 252 -1.61 13.61 -4.28
CA PRO A 252 -1.89 15.05 -4.36
C PRO A 252 -0.95 15.88 -3.49
N SER A 253 -0.56 15.37 -2.32
CA SER A 253 0.43 16.06 -1.47
C SER A 253 1.76 16.22 -2.19
N THR A 254 2.23 15.18 -2.88
CA THR A 254 3.47 15.21 -3.68
C THR A 254 3.35 16.12 -4.90
N ILE A 255 2.19 16.16 -5.56
CA ILE A 255 1.96 17.11 -6.67
C ILE A 255 2.04 18.55 -6.14
N GLY A 256 1.36 18.85 -5.01
CA GLY A 256 1.43 20.15 -4.36
C GLY A 256 2.87 20.53 -4.01
N LEU A 257 3.62 19.61 -3.40
CA LEU A 257 5.03 19.80 -3.09
C LEU A 257 5.83 20.21 -4.33
N VAL A 258 5.74 19.43 -5.42
CA VAL A 258 6.50 19.72 -6.65
C VAL A 258 6.14 21.09 -7.21
N VAL A 259 4.84 21.41 -7.29
CA VAL A 259 4.37 22.70 -7.80
C VAL A 259 4.89 23.87 -6.96
N PHE A 260 4.69 23.83 -5.64
CA PHE A 260 5.10 24.93 -4.76
C PHE A 260 6.62 25.05 -4.66
N THR A 261 7.38 23.95 -4.71
CA THR A 261 8.84 24.00 -4.77
C THR A 261 9.33 24.68 -6.05
N VAL A 262 8.75 24.34 -7.22
CA VAL A 262 9.12 24.99 -8.49
C VAL A 262 8.78 26.48 -8.45
N VAL A 263 7.57 26.84 -8.00
CA VAL A 263 7.16 28.25 -7.88
C VAL A 263 8.08 29.00 -6.92
N HIS A 264 8.45 28.40 -5.79
CA HIS A 264 9.37 29.00 -4.82
C HIS A 264 10.76 29.27 -5.44
N ILE A 265 11.34 28.31 -6.16
CA ILE A 265 12.64 28.47 -6.83
C ILE A 265 12.57 29.59 -7.89
N VAL A 266 11.51 29.61 -8.71
CA VAL A 266 11.32 30.65 -9.73
C VAL A 266 11.10 32.03 -9.09
N ALA A 267 10.31 32.11 -8.03
CA ALA A 267 10.06 33.37 -7.32
C ALA A 267 11.36 33.94 -6.73
N MET A 268 12.17 33.11 -6.06
CA MET A 268 13.43 33.55 -5.47
C MET A 268 14.47 33.95 -6.53
N THR A 269 14.48 33.30 -7.70
CA THR A 269 15.40 33.68 -8.79
C THR A 269 15.01 34.97 -9.50
N TRP A 270 13.71 35.29 -9.59
CA TRP A 270 13.22 36.47 -10.30
C TRP A 270 13.09 37.72 -9.41
N TYR A 271 12.55 37.55 -8.20
CA TYR A 271 12.26 38.67 -7.29
C TYR A 271 13.34 38.87 -6.22
N GLY A 272 14.28 37.93 -6.09
CA GLY A 272 15.24 37.90 -4.99
C GLY A 272 14.61 37.45 -3.67
N ALA A 273 15.45 37.18 -2.66
CA ALA A 273 14.96 36.94 -1.31
C ALA A 273 14.38 38.26 -0.73
N PRO A 274 13.19 38.24 -0.08
CA PRO A 274 12.65 39.40 0.59
C PRO A 274 13.53 39.86 1.77
#